data_AF-A0A016SFZ9-F1
#
_entry.id   AF-A0A016SFZ9-F1
#
_cell.length_a   1.000
_cell.length_b   1.000
_cell.length_c   1.000
_cell.angle_alpha   90.00
_cell.angle_beta   90.00
_cell.angle_gamma   90.00
#
_symmetry.space_group_name_H-M   'P 1'
#
loop_
_entity.id
_entity.type
_entity.pdbx_description
1 polymer ?
#
loop_
_entity_poly.entity_id
_entity_poly.type
_entity_poly.pdbx_seq_one_letter_code
_entity_poly.pdbx_strand_id
1 'polypeptide(L)'
;MRSDSETSRENEPSPVVDSTAPLEPKFIEEIFNVIDFRDTNRDLMLHFNPRFKHGYIAINAFKNNVWQREKRIPSPFEYEKVYTVDFVFKENSAIMYVNGQFLYEYVQRLPGLFKKASSVGCYGDLDIHSVHIA
;
A
#
# COMPACT_ATOMS: atom_id res chain seq x y z
N MET A 1 27.02 51.08 38.05
CA MET A 1 27.11 49.60 38.10
C MET A 1 25.91 49.06 37.34
N ARG A 2 26.14 48.48 36.15
CA ARG A 2 25.11 47.78 35.38
C ARG A 2 25.01 46.36 35.94
N SER A 3 23.83 45.94 36.37
CA SER A 3 23.55 44.55 36.72
C SER A 3 22.77 43.93 35.57
N ASP A 4 23.45 43.06 34.82
CA ASP A 4 22.85 42.24 33.79
C ASP A 4 21.95 41.19 34.45
N SER A 5 20.68 41.15 34.05
CA SER A 5 19.73 40.12 34.45
C SER A 5 19.86 38.92 33.50
N GLU A 6 20.56 37.88 33.94
CA GLU A 6 20.50 36.55 33.33
C GLU A 6 19.13 35.92 33.64
N THR A 7 18.20 35.99 32.69
CA THR A 7 17.02 35.12 32.69
C THR A 7 17.44 33.69 32.36
N SER A 8 17.47 32.85 33.38
CA SER A 8 17.57 31.39 33.29
C SER A 8 16.44 30.84 32.41
N ARG A 9 16.80 30.15 31.32
CA ARG A 9 15.86 29.35 30.52
C ARG A 9 15.36 28.20 31.39
N GLU A 10 14.09 28.25 31.77
CA GLU A 10 13.42 27.17 32.46
C GLU A 10 13.36 25.92 31.58
N ASN A 11 13.62 24.77 32.21
CA ASN A 11 13.56 23.44 31.62
C ASN A 11 12.13 23.13 31.17
N GLU A 12 11.87 23.09 29.86
CA GLU A 12 10.67 22.41 29.37
C GLU A 12 10.82 20.89 29.54
N PRO A 13 9.82 20.19 30.11
CA PRO A 13 9.86 18.74 30.20
C PRO A 13 9.74 18.12 28.81
N SER A 14 10.62 17.16 28.50
CA SER A 14 10.54 16.35 27.28
C SER A 14 9.15 15.68 27.18
N PRO A 15 8.54 15.61 25.98
CA PRO A 15 7.23 15.02 25.83
C PRO A 15 7.25 13.56 26.28
N VAL A 16 6.31 13.23 27.18
CA VAL A 16 6.11 11.87 27.68
C VAL A 16 5.49 11.04 26.55
N VAL A 17 6.28 10.15 25.97
CA VAL A 17 5.79 9.15 25.01
C VAL A 17 5.06 8.07 25.79
N ASP A 18 3.74 8.03 25.66
CA ASP A 18 2.92 6.95 26.21
C ASP A 18 3.21 5.65 25.43
N SER A 19 3.98 4.76 26.06
CA SER A 19 4.38 3.47 25.49
C SER A 19 3.27 2.42 25.48
N THR A 20 2.07 2.75 25.96
CA THR A 20 0.95 1.82 26.12
C THR A 20 -0.19 2.03 25.13
N ALA A 21 -0.14 3.10 24.33
CA ALA A 21 -1.03 3.26 23.19
C ALA A 21 -0.82 2.09 22.21
N PRO A 22 -1.89 1.47 21.68
CA PRO A 22 -1.75 0.58 20.54
C PRO A 22 -0.94 1.32 19.47
N LEU A 23 -0.02 0.62 18.81
CA LEU A 23 0.46 1.09 17.52
C LEU A 23 -0.77 1.08 16.60
N GLU A 24 -1.59 2.14 16.66
CA GLU A 24 -2.44 2.49 15.55
C GLU A 24 -1.52 2.39 14.34
N PRO A 25 -1.86 1.58 13.33
CA PRO A 25 -1.02 1.50 12.14
C PRO A 25 -0.90 2.94 11.68
N LYS A 26 0.29 3.55 11.88
CA LYS A 26 0.56 4.94 11.52
C LYS A 26 -0.12 5.09 10.18
N PHE A 27 -1.12 5.97 10.10
CA PHE A 27 -1.76 6.28 8.84
C PHE A 27 -0.61 6.68 7.93
N ILE A 28 -0.14 5.76 7.10
CA ILE A 28 1.00 6.01 6.26
C ILE A 28 0.40 6.94 5.23
N GLU A 29 0.71 8.24 5.33
CA GLU A 29 0.37 9.28 4.37
C GLU A 29 0.90 8.98 2.95
N GLU A 30 1.32 7.75 2.65
CA GLU A 30 1.89 7.31 1.38
C GLU A 30 1.06 6.20 0.73
N ILE A 31 -0.07 5.78 1.33
CA ILE A 31 -1.04 4.86 0.71
C ILE A 31 -1.96 5.68 -0.20
N PHE A 32 -1.37 6.36 -1.18
CA PHE A 32 -2.12 6.90 -2.30
C PHE A 32 -2.05 5.87 -3.43
N ASN A 33 -3.19 5.60 -4.05
CA ASN A 33 -3.33 4.83 -5.28
C ASN A 33 -3.16 3.33 -5.04
N VAL A 34 -4.26 2.69 -4.64
CA VAL A 34 -4.31 1.26 -4.30
C VAL A 34 -5.36 0.56 -5.13
N ILE A 35 -5.03 -0.65 -5.60
CA ILE A 35 -5.98 -1.62 -6.14
C ILE A 35 -5.89 -2.87 -5.25
N ASP A 36 -6.97 -3.15 -4.53
CA ASP A 36 -7.08 -4.31 -3.65
C ASP A 36 -8.05 -5.34 -4.21
N PHE A 37 -7.67 -6.61 -4.13
CA PHE A 37 -8.54 -7.75 -4.39
C PHE A 37 -8.78 -8.50 -3.08
N ARG A 38 -10.05 -8.67 -2.72
CA ARG A 38 -10.48 -9.15 -1.40
C ARG A 38 -11.29 -10.43 -1.50
N ASP A 39 -11.18 -11.30 -0.49
CA ASP A 39 -12.11 -12.40 -0.30
C ASP A 39 -13.33 -12.00 0.55
N THR A 40 -14.24 -12.95 0.75
CA THR A 40 -15.46 -12.75 1.55
C THR A 40 -15.18 -12.51 3.04
N ASN A 41 -14.00 -12.88 3.53
CA ASN A 41 -13.55 -12.64 4.90
C ASN A 41 -12.81 -11.30 5.06
N ARG A 42 -12.72 -10.51 3.97
CA ARG A 42 -12.00 -9.23 3.88
C ARG A 42 -10.47 -9.34 3.94
N ASP A 43 -9.92 -10.54 3.80
CA ASP A 43 -8.48 -10.72 3.58
C ASP A 43 -8.12 -10.14 2.20
N LEU A 44 -6.92 -9.55 2.07
CA LEU A 44 -6.39 -9.08 0.78
C LEU A 44 -5.65 -10.24 0.11
N MET A 45 -6.20 -10.71 -1.01
CA MET A 45 -5.55 -11.69 -1.87
C MET A 45 -4.39 -11.03 -2.61
N LEU A 46 -4.60 -9.78 -3.04
CA LEU A 46 -3.61 -8.92 -3.66
C LEU A 46 -3.84 -7.47 -3.20
N HIS A 47 -2.79 -6.85 -2.70
CA HIS A 47 -2.68 -5.42 -2.47
C HIS A 47 -1.66 -4.88 -3.48
N PHE A 48 -2.11 -4.07 -4.43
CA PHE A 48 -1.27 -3.44 -5.44
C PHE A 48 -1.21 -1.94 -5.18
N ASN A 49 -0.04 -1.43 -4.81
CA ASN A 49 0.14 -0.05 -4.40
C ASN A 49 1.36 0.59 -5.11
N PRO A 50 1.15 1.26 -6.25
CA PRO A 50 2.14 2.13 -6.86
C PRO A 50 2.51 3.28 -5.91
N ARG A 51 3.75 3.27 -5.40
CA ARG A 51 4.30 4.36 -4.58
C ARG A 51 5.10 5.29 -5.46
N PHE A 52 4.41 6.18 -6.16
CA PHE A 52 4.98 7.10 -7.17
C PHE A 52 6.24 7.83 -6.67
N LYS A 53 6.18 8.45 -5.50
CA LYS A 53 7.32 9.17 -4.87
C LYS A 53 8.59 8.31 -4.71
N HIS A 54 8.43 7.00 -4.57
CA HIS A 54 9.53 6.07 -4.34
C HIS A 54 9.94 5.28 -5.59
N GLY A 55 9.21 5.43 -6.71
CA GLY A 55 9.53 4.75 -7.97
C GLY A 55 9.34 3.22 -7.95
N TYR A 56 8.57 2.68 -7.00
CA TYR A 56 8.28 1.24 -6.93
C TYR A 56 6.81 0.96 -6.66
N ILE A 57 6.38 -0.24 -7.03
CA ILE A 57 5.07 -0.80 -6.67
C ILE A 57 5.28 -1.74 -5.49
N ALA A 58 4.56 -1.52 -4.41
CA ALA A 58 4.43 -2.49 -3.33
C ALA A 58 3.32 -3.48 -3.68
N ILE A 59 3.66 -4.76 -3.67
CA ILE A 59 2.72 -5.86 -3.87
C ILE A 59 2.73 -6.70 -2.60
N ASN A 60 1.57 -6.90 -2.00
CA ASN A 60 1.47 -7.71 -0.79
C ASN A 60 0.14 -8.47 -0.72
N ALA A 61 -0.01 -9.29 0.31
CA ALA A 61 -1.28 -9.87 0.72
C ALA A 61 -1.48 -9.58 2.21
N PHE A 62 -2.73 -9.60 2.65
CA PHE A 62 -3.11 -9.41 4.05
C PHE A 62 -4.02 -10.55 4.43
N LYS A 63 -3.60 -11.35 5.40
CA LYS A 63 -4.32 -12.57 5.78
C LYS A 63 -4.37 -12.69 7.29
N ASN A 64 -5.53 -13.04 7.85
CA ASN A 64 -5.70 -13.22 9.29
C ASN A 64 -5.22 -12.01 10.10
N ASN A 65 -5.56 -10.80 9.63
CA ASN A 65 -5.13 -9.54 10.21
C ASN A 65 -3.61 -9.26 10.20
N VAL A 66 -2.84 -9.96 9.33
CA VAL A 66 -1.39 -9.80 9.24
C VAL A 66 -0.96 -9.57 7.79
N TRP A 67 -0.17 -8.51 7.58
CA TRP A 67 0.52 -8.27 6.32
C TRP A 67 1.55 -9.37 6.06
N GLN A 68 1.55 -9.90 4.85
CA GLN A 68 2.55 -10.85 4.41
C GLN A 68 3.84 -10.11 4.03
N ARG A 69 4.81 -10.85 3.50
CA ARG A 69 6.08 -10.26 3.05
C ARG A 69 5.84 -9.43 1.78
N GLU A 70 6.02 -8.12 1.90
CA GLU A 70 5.96 -7.16 0.80
C GLU A 70 6.98 -7.51 -0.30
N LYS A 71 6.52 -7.49 -1.55
CA LYS A 71 7.36 -7.51 -2.74
C LYS A 71 7.39 -6.12 -3.35
N ARG A 72 8.59 -5.61 -3.61
CA ARG A 72 8.80 -4.37 -4.34
C ARG A 72 9.27 -4.67 -5.75
N ILE A 73 8.69 -3.98 -6.73
CA ILE A 73 9.10 -4.02 -8.12
C ILE A 73 9.22 -2.59 -8.66
N PRO A 74 10.05 -2.33 -9.68
CA PRO A 74 10.10 -1.02 -10.33
C PRO A 74 8.71 -0.58 -10.81
N SER A 75 8.39 0.69 -10.64
CA SER A 75 7.13 1.27 -11.12
C SER A 75 7.29 1.82 -12.53
N PRO A 76 6.42 1.47 -13.49
CA PRO A 76 6.35 2.11 -14.80
C PRO A 76 5.45 3.38 -14.78
N PHE A 77 4.84 3.70 -13.64
CA PHE A 77 3.84 4.77 -13.55
C PHE A 77 4.50 6.14 -13.35
N GLU A 78 4.03 7.10 -14.13
CA GLU A 78 4.37 8.51 -14.07
C GLU A 78 3.10 9.31 -13.76
N TYR A 79 3.27 10.47 -13.12
CA TYR A 79 2.16 11.39 -12.87
C TYR A 79 1.51 11.86 -14.19
N GLU A 80 0.20 12.14 -14.14
CA GLU A 80 -0.59 12.70 -15.26
C GLU A 80 -0.67 11.83 -16.53
N LYS A 81 -0.27 10.56 -16.45
CA LYS A 81 -0.41 9.59 -17.56
C LYS A 81 -1.53 8.58 -17.30
N VAL A 82 -2.18 8.17 -18.38
CA VAL A 82 -3.23 7.15 -18.36
C VAL A 82 -2.61 5.78 -18.62
N TYR A 83 -3.03 4.79 -17.85
CA TYR A 83 -2.57 3.41 -17.96
C TYR A 83 -3.74 2.44 -17.94
N THR A 84 -3.63 1.37 -18.73
CA THR A 84 -4.45 0.16 -18.56
C THR A 84 -3.67 -0.81 -17.69
N VAL A 85 -4.28 -1.30 -16.61
CA VAL A 85 -3.67 -2.31 -15.74
C VAL A 85 -4.55 -3.55 -15.74
N ASP A 86 -4.01 -4.67 -16.22
CA ASP A 86 -4.72 -5.95 -16.25
C ASP A 86 -4.23 -6.85 -15.12
N PHE A 87 -5.16 -7.51 -14.43
CA PHE A 87 -4.88 -8.50 -13.41
C PHE A 87 -5.45 -9.86 -13.84
N VAL A 88 -4.57 -10.81 -14.13
CA VAL A 88 -4.94 -12.17 -14.54
C VAL A 88 -4.65 -13.13 -13.39
N PHE A 89 -5.71 -13.58 -12.73
CA PHE A 89 -5.62 -14.51 -11.60
C PHE A 89 -5.51 -15.96 -12.08
N LYS A 90 -4.46 -16.64 -11.62
CA LYS A 90 -4.28 -18.09 -11.71
C LYS A 90 -4.49 -18.70 -10.32
N GLU A 91 -4.41 -20.02 -10.23
CA GLU A 91 -4.60 -20.74 -8.97
C GLU A 91 -3.65 -20.29 -7.85
N ASN A 92 -2.38 -20.01 -8.17
CA ASN A 92 -1.33 -19.67 -7.20
C ASN A 92 -0.59 -18.36 -7.54
N SER A 93 -0.99 -17.63 -8.56
CA SER A 93 -0.35 -16.37 -8.94
C SER A 93 -1.34 -15.35 -9.50
N ALA A 94 -0.96 -14.08 -9.42
CA ALA A 94 -1.60 -13.00 -10.17
C ALA A 94 -0.57 -12.43 -11.14
N ILE A 95 -0.91 -12.42 -12.44
CA ILE A 95 -0.09 -11.78 -13.47
C ILE A 95 -0.63 -10.40 -13.72
N MET A 96 0.27 -9.41 -13.71
CA MET A 96 -0.06 -8.02 -13.97
C MET A 96 0.53 -7.58 -15.31
N TYR A 97 -0.27 -6.85 -16.08
CA TYR A 97 0.16 -6.16 -17.28
C TYR A 97 -0.10 -4.67 -17.12
N VAL A 98 0.76 -3.85 -17.74
CA VAL A 98 0.56 -2.40 -17.89
C VAL A 98 0.60 -2.08 -19.37
N ASN A 99 -0.46 -1.46 -19.88
CA ASN A 99 -0.65 -1.18 -21.30
C ASN A 99 -0.44 -2.42 -22.20
N GLY A 100 -0.96 -3.57 -21.75
CA GLY A 100 -0.82 -4.87 -22.44
C GLY A 100 0.58 -5.49 -22.37
N GLN A 101 1.57 -4.82 -21.75
CA GLN A 101 2.92 -5.35 -21.56
C GLN A 101 3.06 -6.03 -20.20
N PHE A 102 3.78 -7.15 -20.15
CA PHE A 102 4.02 -7.88 -18.91
C PHE A 102 4.77 -6.98 -17.91
N LEU A 103 4.19 -6.81 -16.72
CA LEU A 103 4.82 -6.11 -15.61
C LEU A 103 5.48 -7.12 -14.66
N TYR A 104 4.68 -8.01 -14.07
CA TYR A 104 5.16 -8.91 -13.03
C TYR A 104 4.17 -10.05 -12.76
N GLU A 105 4.67 -11.22 -12.34
CA GLU A 105 3.86 -12.31 -11.80
C GLU A 105 4.10 -12.46 -10.29
N TYR A 106 3.07 -12.18 -9.49
CA TYR A 106 3.11 -12.34 -8.05
C TYR A 106 2.62 -13.74 -7.66
N VAL A 107 3.57 -14.62 -7.33
CA VAL A 107 3.29 -15.99 -6.87
C VAL A 107 3.05 -15.98 -5.36
N GLN A 108 1.87 -16.46 -4.95
CA GLN A 108 1.51 -16.53 -3.54
C GLN A 108 2.03 -17.83 -2.91
N ARG A 109 2.56 -17.74 -1.69
CA ARG A 109 3.09 -18.90 -0.95
C ARG A 109 2.00 -19.79 -0.36
N LEU A 110 0.80 -19.24 -0.23
CA LEU A 110 -0.38 -19.89 0.31
C LEU A 110 -1.24 -20.42 -0.87
N PRO A 111 -1.36 -21.75 -1.04
CA PRO A 111 -2.12 -22.32 -2.13
C PRO A 111 -3.59 -21.87 -2.14
N GLY A 112 -4.13 -21.59 -3.33
CA GLY A 112 -5.56 -21.35 -3.52
C GLY A 112 -6.10 -20.02 -3.01
N LEU A 113 -5.24 -19.07 -2.60
CA LEU A 113 -5.67 -17.76 -2.12
C LEU A 113 -6.43 -17.00 -3.21
N PHE A 114 -5.93 -16.98 -4.44
CA PHE A 114 -6.53 -16.20 -5.53
C PHE A 114 -7.89 -16.70 -6.02
N LYS A 115 -8.22 -17.98 -5.82
CA LYS A 115 -9.56 -18.53 -6.15
C LYS A 115 -10.70 -17.91 -5.31
N LYS A 116 -10.37 -17.19 -4.24
CA LYS A 116 -11.34 -16.64 -3.29
C LYS A 116 -11.61 -15.15 -3.48
N ALA A 117 -10.95 -14.49 -4.42
CA ALA A 117 -11.20 -13.08 -4.68
C ALA A 117 -12.66 -12.88 -5.12
N SER A 118 -13.40 -12.08 -4.36
CA SER A 118 -14.83 -11.80 -4.55
C SER A 118 -15.13 -10.33 -4.79
N SER A 119 -14.19 -9.43 -4.53
CA SER A 119 -14.34 -8.00 -4.79
C SER A 119 -13.02 -7.32 -5.13
N VAL A 120 -13.13 -6.21 -5.85
CA VAL A 120 -12.02 -5.29 -6.16
C VAL A 120 -12.38 -3.90 -5.62
N GLY A 121 -11.40 -3.24 -5.00
CA GLY A 121 -11.53 -1.87 -4.51
C GLY A 121 -10.36 -1.03 -5.00
N CYS A 122 -10.66 0.18 -5.48
CA CYS A 122 -9.67 1.16 -5.90
C CYS A 122 -9.74 2.37 -4.96
N TYR A 123 -8.59 2.86 -4.49
CA TYR A 123 -8.51 3.91 -3.47
C TYR A 123 -7.41 4.92 -3.79
N GLY A 124 -7.54 6.12 -3.21
CA GLY A 124 -6.57 7.21 -3.36
C GLY A 124 -6.95 8.18 -4.48
N ASP A 125 -5.92 8.80 -5.03
CA ASP A 125 -6.01 9.83 -6.07
C ASP A 125 -5.91 9.17 -7.45
N LEU A 126 -6.95 8.42 -7.81
CA LEU A 126 -7.07 7.65 -9.05
C LEU A 126 -8.28 8.14 -9.86
N ASP A 127 -8.03 8.61 -11.07
CA ASP A 127 -9.08 8.84 -12.07
C ASP A 127 -9.38 7.54 -12.83
N ILE A 128 -10.44 6.85 -12.41
CA ILE A 128 -10.84 5.56 -13.01
C ILE A 128 -11.69 5.82 -14.25
N HIS A 129 -11.13 5.53 -15.42
CA HIS A 129 -11.83 5.70 -16.70
C HIS A 129 -12.79 4.54 -17.01
N SER A 130 -12.37 3.30 -16.77
CA SER A 130 -13.20 2.11 -16.98
C SER A 130 -12.76 0.95 -16.09
N VAL A 131 -13.69 0.03 -15.83
CA VAL A 131 -13.44 -1.25 -15.16
C VAL A 131 -14.09 -2.35 -15.98
N HIS A 132 -13.30 -3.37 -16.33
CA HIS A 132 -13.77 -4.55 -17.06
C HIS A 132 -13.47 -5.80 -16.21
N ILE A 133 -14.48 -6.64 -16.00
CA ILE A 133 -14.37 -7.89 -15.24
C ILE A 133 -14.92 -9.00 -16.14
N ALA A 134 -14.16 -10.09 -16.28
CA ALA A 134 -14.47 -11.23 -17.14
C ALA A 134 -14.38 -12.55 -16.38
#